data_AF-A0A182FPJ5-F1
#
_entry.id   AF-A0A182FPJ5-F1
#
_cell.length_a   1.000
_cell.length_b   1.000
_cell.length_c   1.000
_cell.angle_alpha   90.00
_cell.angle_beta   90.00
_cell.angle_gamma   90.00
#
_symmetry.space_group_name_H-M   'P 1'
#
loop_
_entity.id
_entity.type
_entity.pdbx_description
1 polymer ?
#
loop_
_entity_poly.entity_id
_entity_poly.type
_entity_poly.pdbx_seq_one_letter_code
_entity_poly.pdbx_strand_id
1 'polypeptide(L)'
;MAHETWTVAFALLSILGVVMPGQAQDPSRPIISSPAGQIQGSTESCGLFCSYYSFKGIPYAQPPIGSLRFRNPVPHPGWSGVRDGANHGSVCLQTGVIPGQTRGSEDCLYLNIYTQQLVGAGRPVMVWIHGGGYGVNSGNIEEFGPEKLVKENVVLVTLNYRLGALGFLTRFYADRLASTLGFGTDSGTYVEQLRTVAAEQFIAYQEAGFTIPVPRFLRPLDFGPTVEPADAPEPRIITRRPIDGIRQNGHRVPFIIGYTDLEGAFFTAFENAIDPTVKPQFNANPHLLVPFFWNVPAGTAASQQISSSFQNYYWQGRPLDSSLDYEWTVYQTDHQFLFPMDQTVRLHAQASSVPLYYFQFAYDGDLNLYKKLFNILHPGAVHTDELPYLFHIPAVMLDPVPDTSHANTVSDRIVRMWANFARTGNPTPSPETLLQNIQWPSVEGPSGQRYLSIGHDLAPSTLSPNPSRMAQWYNLQQSYANAPFEV
;
A
#
# COMPACT_ATOMS: atom_id res chain seq x y z
N MET A 1 3.27 41.10 17.86
CA MET A 1 2.43 40.67 19.00
C MET A 1 1.03 40.42 18.49
N ALA A 2 0.72 39.15 18.23
CA ALA A 2 -0.61 38.53 18.20
C ALA A 2 -0.35 37.07 17.81
N HIS A 3 -0.23 36.21 18.82
CA HIS A 3 -0.17 34.77 18.65
C HIS A 3 -1.58 34.29 18.35
N GLU A 4 -1.86 33.87 17.11
CA GLU A 4 -3.02 33.04 16.82
C GLU A 4 -2.58 31.58 16.81
N THR A 5 -2.90 30.92 17.91
CA THR A 5 -2.70 29.51 18.17
C THR A 5 -3.65 28.67 17.32
N TRP A 6 -3.11 27.94 16.35
CA TRP A 6 -3.78 26.86 15.65
C TRP A 6 -4.12 25.73 16.61
N THR A 7 -5.37 25.66 17.06
CA THR A 7 -5.95 24.48 17.72
C THR A 7 -6.52 23.59 16.64
N VAL A 8 -5.68 22.72 16.06
CA VAL A 8 -6.16 21.56 15.31
C VAL A 8 -6.77 20.62 16.35
N ALA A 9 -8.09 20.54 16.37
CA ALA A 9 -8.82 19.63 17.24
C ALA A 9 -8.50 18.19 16.84
N PHE A 10 -7.55 17.57 17.54
CA PHE A 10 -7.47 16.12 17.68
C PHE A 10 -8.74 15.67 18.40
N ALA A 11 -9.73 15.19 17.66
CA ALA A 11 -10.82 14.43 18.23
C ALA A 11 -10.25 13.10 18.75
N LEU A 12 -9.80 13.11 20.00
CA LEU A 12 -9.51 11.90 20.77
C LEU A 12 -10.74 11.00 20.75
N LEU A 13 -10.64 9.90 20.01
CA LEU A 13 -11.55 8.75 20.04
C LEU A 13 -11.58 8.19 21.46
N SER A 14 -12.46 8.76 22.28
CA SER A 14 -12.95 8.15 23.51
C SER A 14 -14.27 7.50 23.15
N ILE A 15 -14.26 6.21 22.79
CA ILE A 15 -15.48 5.41 22.74
C ILE A 15 -15.92 5.20 24.19
N LEU A 16 -16.56 6.21 24.78
CA LEU A 16 -17.34 6.07 26.00
C LEU A 16 -18.71 5.57 25.57
N GLY A 17 -18.88 4.24 25.57
CA GLY A 17 -20.19 3.63 25.47
C GLY A 17 -21.03 4.04 26.67
N VAL A 18 -21.87 5.07 26.51
CA VAL A 18 -22.97 5.32 27.44
C VAL A 18 -24.06 4.31 27.10
N VAL A 19 -24.17 3.27 27.90
CA VAL A 19 -25.31 2.34 27.84
C VAL A 19 -26.53 3.11 28.38
N MET A 20 -27.44 3.49 27.49
CA MET A 20 -28.79 3.92 27.90
C MET A 20 -29.48 2.71 28.57
N PRO A 21 -30.02 2.84 29.80
CA PRO A 21 -30.69 1.74 30.46
C PRO A 21 -32.08 1.57 29.86
N GLY A 22 -32.33 0.48 29.13
CA GLY A 22 -33.68 0.16 28.66
C GLY A 22 -33.80 -0.65 27.37
N GLN A 23 -33.00 -1.71 27.19
CA GLN A 23 -33.28 -2.92 26.40
C GLN A 23 -32.03 -3.79 26.46
N ALA A 24 -32.17 -5.08 26.81
CA ALA A 24 -31.05 -6.01 26.70
C ALA A 24 -30.64 -6.06 25.22
N GLN A 25 -29.45 -5.55 24.90
CA GLN A 25 -28.94 -5.65 23.53
C GLN A 25 -28.66 -7.12 23.22
N ASP A 26 -29.11 -7.57 22.06
CA ASP A 26 -28.74 -8.88 21.54
C ASP A 26 -27.20 -8.94 21.40
N PRO A 27 -26.50 -9.82 22.15
CA PRO A 27 -25.04 -9.89 22.12
C PRO A 27 -24.50 -10.35 20.75
N SER A 28 -25.35 -10.90 19.87
CA SER A 28 -24.99 -11.22 18.49
C SER A 28 -25.07 -10.00 17.55
N ARG A 29 -25.75 -8.93 17.97
CA ARG A 29 -26.09 -7.74 17.17
C ARG A 29 -25.95 -6.44 18.00
N PRO A 30 -24.75 -6.12 18.50
CA PRO A 30 -24.54 -4.99 19.40
C PRO A 30 -24.75 -3.65 18.69
N ILE A 31 -25.20 -2.63 19.44
CA ILE A 31 -25.35 -1.26 18.93
C ILE A 31 -24.33 -0.35 19.61
N ILE A 32 -23.51 0.34 18.80
CA ILE A 32 -22.59 1.39 19.26
C ILE A 32 -23.07 2.77 18.79
N SER A 33 -22.72 3.80 19.55
CA SER A 33 -23.07 5.20 19.24
C SER A 33 -21.80 5.99 18.91
N SER A 34 -21.91 6.87 17.91
CA SER A 34 -20.87 7.83 17.52
C SER A 34 -21.51 9.21 17.29
N PRO A 35 -20.73 10.30 17.19
CA PRO A 35 -21.26 11.60 16.79
C PRO A 35 -21.98 11.60 15.43
N ALA A 36 -21.64 10.65 14.54
CA ALA A 36 -22.29 10.49 13.24
C ALA A 36 -23.62 9.72 13.30
N GLY A 37 -23.94 9.05 14.41
CA GLY A 37 -25.15 8.24 14.56
C GLY A 37 -24.89 6.88 15.21
N GLN A 38 -25.95 6.08 15.36
CA GLN A 38 -25.91 4.74 15.93
C GLN A 38 -25.75 3.68 14.85
N ILE A 39 -24.93 2.66 15.11
CA ILE A 39 -24.74 1.53 14.20
C ILE A 39 -24.88 0.20 14.93
N GLN A 40 -25.64 -0.72 14.34
CA GLN A 40 -25.78 -2.09 14.78
C GLN A 40 -24.80 -2.98 14.02
N GLY A 41 -23.85 -3.57 14.73
CA GLY A 41 -22.87 -4.50 14.20
C GLY A 41 -23.32 -5.95 14.29
N SER A 42 -22.38 -6.86 14.05
CA SER A 42 -22.56 -8.31 14.20
C SER A 42 -21.44 -8.90 15.04
N THR A 43 -21.71 -10.02 15.71
CA THR A 43 -20.69 -10.85 16.34
C THR A 43 -20.32 -12.00 15.40
N GLU A 44 -19.05 -12.06 14.99
CA GLU A 44 -18.49 -13.02 14.03
C GLU A 44 -17.43 -13.92 14.72
N SER A 45 -17.07 -15.05 14.11
CA SER A 45 -16.09 -15.99 14.67
C SER A 45 -14.70 -15.79 14.07
N CYS A 46 -13.66 -15.87 14.91
CA CYS A 46 -12.24 -15.89 14.52
C CYS A 46 -11.57 -17.25 14.74
N GLY A 47 -12.39 -18.31 14.86
CA GLY A 47 -11.97 -19.68 15.16
C GLY A 47 -12.66 -20.27 16.39
N LEU A 48 -12.27 -21.49 16.75
CA LEU A 48 -12.85 -22.20 17.89
C LEU A 48 -12.66 -21.40 19.19
N PHE A 49 -13.75 -21.13 19.91
CA PHE A 49 -13.79 -20.29 21.12
C PHE A 49 -13.34 -18.83 20.93
N CYS A 50 -13.30 -18.33 19.69
CA CYS A 50 -12.90 -16.97 19.34
C CYS A 50 -14.08 -16.25 18.66
N SER A 51 -14.46 -15.09 19.17
CA SER A 51 -15.43 -14.19 18.52
C SER A 51 -14.93 -12.75 18.51
N TYR A 52 -15.43 -11.96 17.58
CA TYR A 52 -15.16 -10.53 17.46
C TYR A 52 -16.41 -9.79 17.01
N TYR A 53 -16.47 -8.50 17.30
CA TYR A 53 -17.51 -7.59 16.84
C TYR A 53 -17.08 -6.95 15.52
N SER A 54 -17.99 -6.86 14.56
CA SER A 54 -17.81 -6.23 13.27
C SER A 54 -18.85 -5.12 13.04
N PHE A 55 -18.39 -4.01 12.48
CA PHE A 55 -19.23 -2.90 12.05
C PHE A 55 -18.78 -2.49 10.66
N LYS A 56 -19.53 -2.86 9.63
CA LYS A 56 -19.17 -2.72 8.23
C LYS A 56 -19.98 -1.61 7.55
N GLY A 57 -19.46 -1.08 6.44
CA GLY A 57 -20.20 -0.12 5.60
C GLY A 57 -20.53 1.22 6.27
N ILE A 58 -19.62 1.71 7.11
CA ILE A 58 -19.76 3.00 7.83
C ILE A 58 -19.33 4.13 6.89
N PRO A 59 -20.24 5.02 6.45
CA PRO A 59 -19.86 6.13 5.59
C PRO A 59 -19.05 7.16 6.39
N TYR A 60 -17.84 7.49 5.91
CA TYR A 60 -17.02 8.55 6.52
C TYR A 60 -17.06 9.86 5.74
N ALA A 61 -17.54 9.82 4.49
CA ALA A 61 -17.71 10.97 3.63
C ALA A 61 -19.01 10.86 2.82
N GLN A 62 -19.49 11.98 2.28
CA GLN A 62 -20.59 12.00 1.32
C GLN A 62 -20.19 11.25 0.04
N PRO A 63 -21.15 10.62 -0.65
CA PRO A 63 -20.90 10.00 -1.95
C PRO A 63 -20.26 11.01 -2.92
N PRO A 64 -19.07 10.74 -3.49
CA PRO A 64 -18.35 11.66 -4.36
C PRO A 64 -18.91 11.67 -5.79
N ILE A 65 -20.23 11.79 -5.92
CA ILE A 65 -20.99 11.77 -7.19
C ILE A 65 -21.39 13.17 -7.64
N GLY A 66 -21.75 13.31 -8.92
CA GLY A 66 -22.20 14.57 -9.50
C GLY A 66 -21.17 15.68 -9.28
N SER A 67 -21.58 16.79 -8.64
CA SER A 67 -20.70 17.93 -8.36
C SER A 67 -19.55 17.62 -7.40
N LEU A 68 -19.60 16.52 -6.64
CA LEU A 68 -18.53 16.09 -5.73
C LEU A 68 -17.47 15.21 -6.42
N ARG A 69 -17.73 14.76 -7.66
CA ARG A 69 -16.74 13.99 -8.42
C ARG A 69 -15.50 14.84 -8.69
N PHE A 70 -14.33 14.23 -8.51
CA PHE A 70 -12.98 14.83 -8.58
C PHE A 70 -12.64 15.88 -7.50
N ARG A 71 -13.52 16.12 -6.53
CA ARG A 71 -13.29 17.07 -5.43
C ARG A 71 -12.79 16.38 -4.17
N ASN A 72 -12.27 17.13 -3.21
CA ASN A 72 -11.97 16.64 -1.87
C ASN A 72 -13.23 16.01 -1.21
N PRO A 73 -13.05 14.95 -0.40
CA PRO A 73 -14.17 14.33 0.28
C PRO A 73 -14.83 15.30 1.26
N VAL A 74 -16.16 15.33 1.27
CA VAL A 74 -16.95 16.10 2.24
C VAL A 74 -17.36 15.17 3.37
N PRO A 75 -17.16 15.52 4.66
CA PRO A 75 -17.58 14.67 5.77
C PRO A 75 -19.07 14.29 5.68
N HIS A 76 -19.38 13.02 6.00
CA HIS A 76 -20.77 12.57 6.01
C HIS A 76 -21.54 13.32 7.12
N PRO A 77 -22.75 13.84 6.87
CA PRO A 77 -23.51 14.62 7.87
C PRO A 77 -24.06 13.80 9.06
N GLY A 78 -23.61 12.55 9.21
CA GLY A 78 -24.24 11.55 10.06
C GLY A 78 -25.57 11.03 9.53
N TRP A 79 -26.26 10.22 10.33
CA TRP A 79 -27.55 9.61 10.02
C TRP A 79 -28.43 9.57 11.27
N SER A 80 -29.75 9.56 11.07
CA SER A 80 -30.75 9.37 12.12
C SER A 80 -31.08 7.88 12.30
N GLY A 81 -31.43 7.48 13.52
CA GLY A 81 -31.78 6.10 13.84
C GLY A 81 -30.55 5.18 13.91
N VAL A 82 -30.80 3.87 13.83
CA VAL A 82 -29.76 2.84 13.88
C VAL A 82 -29.48 2.33 12.47
N ARG A 83 -28.26 2.52 11.97
CA ARG A 83 -27.81 1.95 10.69
C ARG A 83 -27.41 0.50 10.90
N ASP A 84 -27.80 -0.37 9.96
CA ASP A 84 -27.30 -1.75 9.95
C ASP A 84 -25.88 -1.80 9.37
N GLY A 85 -24.94 -2.32 10.15
CA GLY A 85 -23.55 -2.53 9.82
C GLY A 85 -23.16 -4.01 9.65
N ALA A 86 -24.13 -4.90 9.40
CA ALA A 86 -23.83 -6.31 9.07
C ALA A 86 -23.06 -6.48 7.76
N ASN A 87 -23.32 -5.62 6.77
CA ASN A 87 -22.84 -5.78 5.41
C ASN A 87 -21.87 -4.65 5.02
N HIS A 88 -20.97 -4.95 4.09
CA HIS A 88 -20.09 -3.95 3.51
C HIS A 88 -20.86 -2.93 2.67
N GLY A 89 -20.34 -1.69 2.64
CA GLY A 89 -20.68 -0.73 1.60
C GLY A 89 -20.04 -1.14 0.27
N SER A 90 -20.39 -0.43 -0.81
CA SER A 90 -19.79 -0.69 -2.11
C SER A 90 -18.28 -0.44 -2.11
N VAL A 91 -17.53 -1.28 -2.82
CA VAL A 91 -16.12 -1.01 -3.16
C VAL A 91 -16.05 0.14 -4.18
N CYS A 92 -14.91 0.84 -4.22
CA CYS A 92 -14.73 1.90 -5.20
C CYS A 92 -14.63 1.33 -6.61
N LEU A 93 -15.19 2.08 -7.58
CA LEU A 93 -15.22 1.67 -8.97
C LEU A 93 -13.82 1.33 -9.49
N GLN A 94 -13.67 0.12 -10.02
CA GLN A 94 -12.40 -0.47 -10.43
C GLN A 94 -12.62 -1.54 -11.51
N THR A 95 -11.54 -2.05 -12.08
CA THR A 95 -11.59 -3.21 -12.98
C THR A 95 -12.11 -4.44 -12.23
N GLY A 96 -12.91 -5.24 -12.93
CA GLY A 96 -13.45 -6.49 -12.44
C GLY A 96 -12.38 -7.59 -12.43
N VAL A 97 -12.71 -8.70 -11.77
CA VAL A 97 -11.84 -9.90 -11.75
C VAL A 97 -11.72 -10.52 -13.15
N ILE A 98 -12.78 -10.38 -13.95
CA ILE A 98 -12.80 -10.81 -15.36
C ILE A 98 -12.32 -9.64 -16.23
N PRO A 99 -11.34 -9.85 -17.14
CA PRO A 99 -10.88 -8.82 -18.05
C PRO A 99 -12.04 -8.15 -18.82
N GLY A 100 -12.03 -6.82 -18.86
CA GLY A 100 -13.07 -6.01 -19.53
C GLY A 100 -14.35 -5.79 -18.72
N GLN A 101 -14.48 -6.35 -17.52
CA GLN A 101 -15.56 -5.99 -16.60
C GLN A 101 -15.15 -4.87 -15.66
N THR A 102 -16.14 -4.15 -15.11
CA THR A 102 -15.96 -3.18 -14.02
C THR A 102 -16.77 -3.64 -12.81
N ARG A 103 -16.29 -3.34 -11.60
CA ARG A 103 -17.02 -3.59 -10.35
C ARG A 103 -16.97 -2.35 -9.44
N GLY A 104 -17.92 -2.26 -8.51
CA GLY A 104 -17.97 -1.19 -7.51
C GLY A 104 -18.91 -0.04 -7.86
N SER A 105 -18.80 1.05 -7.10
CA SER A 105 -19.61 2.26 -7.22
C SER A 105 -18.74 3.49 -6.92
N GLU A 106 -19.20 4.67 -7.35
CA GLU A 106 -18.62 5.94 -6.88
C GLU A 106 -18.99 6.24 -5.43
N ASP A 107 -20.19 5.84 -5.00
CA ASP A 107 -20.55 5.83 -3.58
C ASP A 107 -19.81 4.68 -2.89
N CYS A 108 -18.58 4.94 -2.46
CA CYS A 108 -17.68 3.92 -1.94
C CYS A 108 -16.87 4.33 -0.70
N LEU A 109 -17.06 5.55 -0.18
CA LEU A 109 -16.26 6.10 0.94
C LEU A 109 -16.73 5.55 2.29
N TYR A 110 -16.53 4.25 2.45
CA TYR A 110 -16.90 3.45 3.61
C TYR A 110 -15.67 2.94 4.36
N LEU A 111 -15.81 2.79 5.67
CA LEU A 111 -14.87 2.09 6.53
C LEU A 111 -15.56 0.96 7.30
N ASN A 112 -14.76 0.04 7.83
CA ASN A 112 -15.19 -1.07 8.64
C ASN A 112 -14.36 -1.12 9.93
N ILE A 113 -14.96 -1.57 11.04
CA ILE A 113 -14.32 -1.66 12.36
C ILE A 113 -14.48 -3.08 12.91
N TYR A 114 -13.38 -3.63 13.43
CA TYR A 114 -13.33 -4.98 14.02
C TYR A 114 -12.60 -4.97 15.37
N THR A 115 -13.16 -5.63 16.38
CA THR A 115 -12.52 -5.75 17.70
C THR A 115 -13.15 -6.86 18.55
N GLN A 116 -12.40 -7.46 19.48
CA GLN A 116 -12.94 -8.48 20.40
C GLN A 116 -13.73 -7.90 21.58
N GLN A 117 -13.61 -6.59 21.85
CA GLN A 117 -14.23 -5.97 23.03
C GLN A 117 -14.92 -4.65 22.64
N LEU A 118 -16.07 -4.35 23.22
CA LEU A 118 -16.72 -3.04 22.98
C LEU A 118 -16.38 -2.02 24.08
N VAL A 119 -16.16 -2.51 25.29
CA VAL A 119 -15.90 -1.70 26.49
C VAL A 119 -14.42 -1.77 26.85
N GLY A 120 -13.85 -0.65 27.30
CA GLY A 120 -12.47 -0.54 27.76
C GLY A 120 -11.65 0.43 26.93
N ALA A 121 -10.78 1.20 27.61
CA ALA A 121 -9.89 2.19 27.02
C ALA A 121 -8.48 1.63 26.79
N GLY A 122 -7.66 2.33 25.98
CA GLY A 122 -6.22 2.04 25.84
C GLY A 122 -5.85 0.93 24.85
N ARG A 123 -6.78 0.48 23.99
CA ARG A 123 -6.47 -0.47 22.92
C ARG A 123 -5.84 0.24 21.73
N PRO A 124 -4.78 -0.33 21.12
CA PRO A 124 -4.20 0.26 19.91
C PRO A 124 -5.20 0.17 18.76
N VAL A 125 -5.31 1.25 18.00
CA VAL A 125 -6.09 1.31 16.76
C VAL A 125 -5.15 1.09 15.59
N MET A 126 -5.39 0.04 14.81
CA MET A 126 -4.65 -0.26 13.59
C MET A 126 -5.53 0.12 12.41
N VAL A 127 -5.11 1.09 11.60
CA VAL A 127 -5.84 1.52 10.39
C VAL A 127 -5.14 0.96 9.17
N TRP A 128 -5.84 0.12 8.41
CA TRP A 128 -5.35 -0.50 7.19
C TRP A 128 -5.82 0.27 5.95
N ILE A 129 -4.86 0.73 5.15
CA ILE A 129 -5.08 1.33 3.85
C ILE A 129 -4.62 0.30 2.81
N HIS A 130 -5.53 -0.19 1.99
CA HIS A 130 -5.21 -1.25 1.04
C HIS A 130 -4.31 -0.78 -0.10
N GLY A 131 -3.48 -1.70 -0.61
CA GLY A 131 -2.71 -1.53 -1.84
C GLY A 131 -3.57 -1.66 -3.10
N GLY A 132 -2.97 -2.10 -4.21
CA GLY A 132 -3.65 -2.26 -5.51
C GLY A 132 -3.28 -1.19 -6.55
N GLY A 133 -2.09 -0.60 -6.44
CA GLY A 133 -1.58 0.37 -7.41
C GLY A 133 -2.49 1.59 -7.63
N TYR A 134 -3.26 1.96 -6.60
CA TYR A 134 -4.30 3.00 -6.65
C TYR A 134 -5.45 2.72 -7.63
N GLY A 135 -5.53 1.53 -8.25
CA GLY A 135 -6.54 1.20 -9.26
C GLY A 135 -7.52 0.11 -8.84
N VAL A 136 -7.16 -0.75 -7.88
CA VAL A 136 -7.96 -1.92 -7.46
C VAL A 136 -7.90 -2.15 -5.94
N ASN A 137 -8.61 -3.20 -5.48
CA ASN A 137 -8.80 -3.66 -4.10
C ASN A 137 -9.82 -2.83 -3.29
N SER A 138 -10.05 -3.25 -2.05
CA SER A 138 -10.97 -2.62 -1.10
C SER A 138 -10.57 -2.92 0.34
N GLY A 139 -11.15 -2.23 1.31
CA GLY A 139 -11.04 -2.55 2.73
C GLY A 139 -11.98 -3.67 3.20
N ASN A 140 -12.64 -4.41 2.29
CA ASN A 140 -13.61 -5.42 2.68
C ASN A 140 -12.94 -6.71 3.19
N ILE A 141 -13.73 -7.52 3.90
CA ILE A 141 -13.27 -8.76 4.54
C ILE A 141 -12.81 -9.81 3.52
N GLU A 142 -13.34 -9.77 2.29
CA GLU A 142 -12.96 -10.68 1.22
C GLU A 142 -11.52 -10.43 0.72
N GLU A 143 -10.97 -9.23 0.98
CA GLU A 143 -9.58 -8.88 0.65
C GLU A 143 -8.67 -8.96 1.89
N PHE A 144 -9.17 -8.48 3.05
CA PHE A 144 -8.38 -8.33 4.28
C PHE A 144 -9.18 -8.74 5.53
N GLY A 145 -9.29 -10.06 5.76
CA GLY A 145 -9.99 -10.63 6.90
C GLY A 145 -9.30 -10.34 8.26
N PRO A 146 -10.06 -9.91 9.29
CA PRO A 146 -9.53 -9.40 10.54
C PRO A 146 -9.07 -10.49 11.53
N GLU A 147 -9.36 -11.76 11.27
CA GLU A 147 -9.38 -12.89 12.22
C GLU A 147 -8.07 -13.09 12.97
N LYS A 148 -6.95 -12.78 12.32
CA LYS A 148 -5.61 -12.88 12.90
C LYS A 148 -5.32 -11.72 13.83
N LEU A 149 -5.52 -10.49 13.36
CA LEU A 149 -5.23 -9.26 14.10
C LEU A 149 -6.12 -9.06 15.32
N VAL A 150 -7.42 -9.36 15.23
CA VAL A 150 -8.34 -9.13 16.36
C VAL A 150 -7.99 -9.94 17.60
N LYS A 151 -7.27 -11.06 17.46
CA LYS A 151 -6.77 -11.89 18.56
C LYS A 151 -5.73 -11.18 19.43
N GLU A 152 -5.11 -10.11 18.93
CA GLU A 152 -4.12 -9.30 19.66
C GLU A 152 -4.75 -8.14 20.46
N ASN A 153 -6.07 -8.19 20.69
CA ASN A 153 -6.83 -7.18 21.44
C ASN A 153 -6.64 -5.75 20.89
N VAL A 154 -6.74 -5.63 19.56
CA VAL A 154 -6.66 -4.35 18.84
C VAL A 154 -8.05 -3.88 18.40
N VAL A 155 -8.14 -2.63 17.97
CA VAL A 155 -9.24 -2.15 17.11
C VAL A 155 -8.69 -2.05 15.70
N LEU A 156 -9.11 -2.94 14.81
CA LEU A 156 -8.76 -2.87 13.39
C LEU A 156 -9.78 -2.03 12.65
N VAL A 157 -9.31 -1.06 11.89
CA VAL A 157 -10.12 -0.26 10.97
C VAL A 157 -9.61 -0.52 9.57
N THR A 158 -10.50 -0.89 8.65
CA THR A 158 -10.19 -0.97 7.22
C THR A 158 -11.04 0.06 6.48
N LEU A 159 -10.58 0.59 5.35
CA LEU A 159 -11.34 1.57 4.58
C LEU A 159 -11.15 1.44 3.08
N ASN A 160 -12.15 1.93 2.35
CA ASN A 160 -12.05 2.21 0.93
C ASN A 160 -11.58 3.65 0.72
N TYR A 161 -10.84 3.91 -0.35
CA TYR A 161 -10.55 5.24 -0.89
C TYR A 161 -10.74 5.23 -2.40
N ARG A 162 -11.05 6.39 -3.01
CA ARG A 162 -11.26 6.48 -4.46
C ARG A 162 -10.02 6.03 -5.24
N LEU A 163 -10.25 5.37 -6.37
CA LEU A 163 -9.22 4.74 -7.18
C LEU A 163 -9.13 5.39 -8.57
N GLY A 164 -7.99 5.20 -9.23
CA GLY A 164 -7.74 5.59 -10.61
C GLY A 164 -8.03 7.06 -10.89
N ALA A 165 -8.56 7.34 -12.08
CA ALA A 165 -8.94 8.69 -12.49
C ALA A 165 -10.02 9.29 -11.58
N LEU A 166 -10.90 8.49 -10.96
CA LEU A 166 -11.91 9.03 -10.05
C LEU A 166 -11.32 9.53 -8.72
N GLY A 167 -10.16 9.00 -8.30
CA GLY A 167 -9.45 9.41 -7.08
C GLY A 167 -8.27 10.35 -7.31
N PHE A 168 -7.62 10.28 -8.47
CA PHE A 168 -6.30 10.87 -8.72
C PHE A 168 -6.22 11.62 -10.05
N LEU A 169 -7.33 12.20 -10.53
CA LEU A 169 -7.32 13.00 -11.76
C LEU A 169 -6.48 14.27 -11.59
N THR A 170 -5.38 14.37 -12.33
CA THR A 170 -4.57 15.59 -12.39
C THR A 170 -5.04 16.49 -13.53
N ARG A 171 -4.67 17.79 -13.50
CA ARG A 171 -4.97 18.74 -14.60
C ARG A 171 -4.48 18.21 -15.96
N PHE A 172 -3.27 17.64 -16.00
CA PHE A 172 -2.69 17.05 -17.21
C PHE A 172 -3.58 15.95 -17.83
N TYR A 173 -4.05 15.00 -17.00
CA TYR A 173 -4.93 13.94 -17.50
C TYR A 173 -6.34 14.44 -17.81
N ALA A 174 -6.85 15.41 -17.06
CA ALA A 174 -8.14 16.05 -17.33
C ALA A 174 -8.14 16.76 -18.69
N ASP A 175 -7.12 17.56 -19.00
CA ASP A 175 -6.95 18.25 -20.29
C ASP A 175 -6.92 17.25 -21.45
N ARG A 176 -6.21 16.13 -21.27
CA ARG A 176 -6.11 15.09 -22.28
C ARG A 176 -7.44 14.38 -22.54
N LEU A 177 -8.16 14.03 -21.46
CA LEU A 177 -9.49 13.43 -21.56
C LEU A 177 -10.48 14.38 -22.23
N ALA A 178 -10.48 15.65 -21.84
CA ALA A 178 -11.30 16.69 -22.46
C ALA A 178 -11.00 16.83 -23.97
N SER A 179 -9.73 16.85 -24.35
CA SER A 179 -9.32 16.87 -25.77
C SER A 179 -9.79 15.63 -26.53
N THR A 180 -9.72 14.45 -25.90
CA THR A 180 -10.12 13.17 -26.52
C THR A 180 -11.64 13.10 -26.72
N LEU A 181 -12.40 13.69 -25.79
CA LEU A 181 -13.86 13.75 -25.79
C LEU A 181 -14.44 14.95 -26.56
N GLY A 182 -13.59 15.87 -27.04
CA GLY A 182 -14.02 17.06 -27.79
C GLY A 182 -14.66 18.16 -26.92
N PHE A 183 -14.32 18.23 -25.63
CA PHE A 183 -14.90 19.18 -24.66
C PHE A 183 -14.26 20.59 -24.69
N GLY A 184 -13.31 20.83 -25.59
CA GLY A 184 -12.59 22.10 -25.69
C GLY A 184 -11.48 22.24 -24.64
N THR A 185 -11.01 23.47 -24.41
CA THR A 185 -9.81 23.77 -23.59
C THR A 185 -10.10 24.61 -22.35
N ASP A 186 -11.33 25.06 -22.13
CA ASP A 186 -11.71 25.80 -20.93
C ASP A 186 -11.94 24.85 -19.76
N SER A 187 -11.08 24.91 -18.74
CA SER A 187 -11.06 23.93 -17.65
C SER A 187 -12.26 23.99 -16.72
N GLY A 188 -12.84 25.17 -16.51
CA GLY A 188 -14.10 25.28 -15.78
C GLY A 188 -15.23 24.53 -16.50
N THR A 189 -15.35 24.73 -17.81
CA THR A 189 -16.38 24.11 -18.64
C THR A 189 -16.17 22.60 -18.79
N TYR A 190 -14.97 22.17 -19.19
CA TYR A 190 -14.75 20.75 -19.44
C TYR A 190 -14.82 19.91 -18.17
N VAL A 191 -14.51 20.46 -16.98
CA VAL A 191 -14.65 19.71 -15.71
C VAL A 191 -16.11 19.40 -15.43
N GLU A 192 -17.03 20.34 -15.66
CA GLU A 192 -18.46 20.06 -15.53
C GLU A 192 -18.92 19.03 -16.56
N GLN A 193 -18.39 19.05 -17.78
CA GLN A 193 -18.68 18.03 -18.79
C GLN A 193 -18.14 16.65 -18.39
N LEU A 194 -16.91 16.56 -17.87
CA LEU A 194 -16.33 15.31 -17.37
C LEU A 194 -17.15 14.71 -16.21
N ARG A 195 -17.82 15.52 -15.39
CA ARG A 195 -18.74 15.03 -14.36
C ARG A 195 -20.02 14.39 -14.91
N THR A 196 -20.35 14.63 -16.18
CA THR A 196 -21.50 13.98 -16.85
C THR A 196 -21.13 12.66 -17.53
N VAL A 197 -19.83 12.38 -17.71
CA VAL A 197 -19.35 11.13 -18.31
C VAL A 197 -19.67 9.95 -17.38
N ALA A 198 -20.08 8.81 -17.93
CA ALA A 198 -20.32 7.60 -17.15
C ALA A 198 -19.02 7.15 -16.45
N ALA A 199 -19.10 6.82 -15.16
CA ALA A 199 -17.92 6.58 -14.33
C ALA A 199 -17.06 5.42 -14.86
N GLU A 200 -17.68 4.41 -15.44
CA GLU A 200 -17.06 3.22 -16.02
C GLU A 200 -16.15 3.55 -17.21
N GLN A 201 -16.43 4.63 -17.94
CA GLN A 201 -15.59 5.04 -19.07
C GLN A 201 -14.19 5.47 -18.60
N PHE A 202 -14.07 6.02 -17.38
CA PHE A 202 -12.78 6.37 -16.81
C PHE A 202 -11.90 5.15 -16.54
N ILE A 203 -12.49 3.98 -16.23
CA ILE A 203 -11.75 2.74 -16.05
C ILE A 203 -11.11 2.30 -17.37
N ALA A 204 -11.84 2.37 -18.48
CA ALA A 204 -11.29 2.06 -19.81
C ALA A 204 -10.15 3.02 -20.21
N TYR A 205 -10.26 4.31 -19.88
CA TYR A 205 -9.18 5.27 -20.14
C TYR A 205 -7.91 5.00 -19.33
N GLN A 206 -8.03 4.47 -18.12
CA GLN A 206 -6.88 4.08 -17.30
C GLN A 206 -6.07 2.95 -17.94
N GLU A 207 -6.74 1.99 -18.59
CA GLU A 207 -6.08 0.85 -19.24
C GLU A 207 -5.36 1.25 -20.54
N ALA A 208 -5.83 2.30 -21.22
CA ALA A 208 -5.27 2.81 -22.46
C ALA A 208 -4.02 3.73 -22.28
N GLY A 209 -3.41 3.74 -21.08
CA GLY A 209 -2.42 4.69 -20.58
C GLY A 209 -1.36 5.21 -21.57
N PHE A 210 -0.90 6.44 -21.33
CA PHE A 210 -0.15 7.26 -22.28
C PHE A 210 1.18 7.83 -21.73
N THR A 211 2.11 8.12 -22.65
CA THR A 211 3.24 9.10 -22.64
C THR A 211 4.68 8.67 -22.34
N ILE A 212 4.96 7.55 -21.67
CA ILE A 212 6.35 7.12 -21.47
C ILE A 212 6.58 5.73 -22.09
N PRO A 213 7.59 5.55 -22.98
CA PRO A 213 7.87 4.27 -23.63
C PRO A 213 8.61 3.29 -22.70
N VAL A 214 8.29 3.26 -21.41
CA VAL A 214 8.81 2.26 -20.47
C VAL A 214 7.83 1.09 -20.44
N PRO A 215 8.28 -0.16 -20.68
CA PRO A 215 7.39 -1.31 -20.67
C PRO A 215 6.75 -1.51 -19.29
N ARG A 216 5.43 -1.67 -19.30
CA ARG A 216 4.59 -2.19 -18.21
C ARG A 216 4.96 -1.71 -16.81
N PHE A 217 5.41 -2.60 -15.93
CA PHE A 217 5.43 -2.34 -14.50
C PHE A 217 6.56 -1.42 -14.07
N LEU A 218 7.56 -1.22 -14.91
CA LEU A 218 8.63 -0.26 -14.66
C LEU A 218 8.20 1.18 -14.96
N ARG A 219 7.03 1.38 -15.59
CA ARG A 219 6.45 2.70 -15.84
C ARG A 219 5.80 3.28 -14.58
N PRO A 220 5.81 4.61 -14.39
CA PRO A 220 5.05 5.25 -13.30
C PRO A 220 3.54 5.02 -13.46
N LEU A 221 2.83 5.03 -12.34
CA LEU A 221 1.38 4.96 -12.34
C LEU A 221 0.80 6.29 -12.84
N ASP A 222 -0.06 6.23 -13.86
CA ASP A 222 -0.69 7.44 -14.43
C ASP A 222 -1.58 8.15 -13.40
N PHE A 223 -2.37 7.38 -12.65
CA PHE A 223 -3.31 7.89 -11.66
C PHE A 223 -2.85 7.47 -10.27
N GLY A 224 -2.23 8.39 -9.55
CA GLY A 224 -1.75 8.20 -8.18
C GLY A 224 -1.46 9.54 -7.50
N PRO A 225 -0.89 9.52 -6.28
CA PRO A 225 -0.53 10.72 -5.54
C PRO A 225 0.37 11.66 -6.37
N THR A 226 0.05 12.96 -6.37
CA THR A 226 0.80 13.99 -7.10
C THR A 226 1.01 15.22 -6.24
N VAL A 227 1.99 16.05 -6.59
CA VAL A 227 2.17 17.37 -5.95
C VAL A 227 1.07 18.30 -6.45
N GLU A 228 0.26 18.79 -5.51
CA GLU A 228 -0.91 19.62 -5.82
C GLU A 228 -0.50 21.06 -6.15
N PRO A 229 -1.00 21.62 -7.26
CA PRO A 229 -0.57 22.91 -7.74
C PRO A 229 -1.00 24.03 -6.78
N ALA A 230 -0.25 25.13 -6.75
CA ALA A 230 -0.48 26.23 -5.81
C ALA A 230 -1.82 26.94 -6.01
N ASP A 231 -2.39 26.85 -7.21
CA ASP A 231 -3.70 27.40 -7.59
C ASP A 231 -4.86 26.40 -7.38
N ALA A 232 -4.64 25.29 -6.66
CA ALA A 232 -5.71 24.35 -6.36
C ALA A 232 -6.89 25.05 -5.65
N PRO A 233 -8.15 24.83 -6.07
CA PRO A 233 -9.31 25.53 -5.53
C PRO A 233 -9.73 25.02 -4.14
N GLU A 234 -9.12 23.93 -3.66
CA GLU A 234 -9.45 23.25 -2.41
C GLU A 234 -8.20 23.06 -1.55
N PRO A 235 -8.34 22.79 -0.23
CA PRO A 235 -7.21 22.52 0.64
C PRO A 235 -6.33 21.38 0.11
N ARG A 236 -5.01 21.58 0.15
CA ARG A 236 -4.01 20.67 -0.39
C ARG A 236 -3.43 19.76 0.69
N ILE A 237 -3.16 18.50 0.34
CA ILE A 237 -2.49 17.49 1.16
C ILE A 237 -1.01 17.41 0.78
N ILE A 238 -0.70 17.18 -0.50
CA ILE A 238 0.67 16.98 -1.00
C ILE A 238 1.16 18.28 -1.64
N THR A 239 1.76 19.15 -0.83
CA THR A 239 2.18 20.50 -1.26
C THR A 239 3.62 20.58 -1.78
N ARG A 240 4.37 19.49 -1.67
CA ARG A 240 5.77 19.35 -2.10
C ARG A 240 6.07 17.89 -2.41
N ARG A 241 7.18 17.64 -3.11
CA ARG A 241 7.63 16.27 -3.38
C ARG A 241 7.88 15.54 -2.05
N PRO A 242 7.44 14.27 -1.90
CA PRO A 242 7.66 13.51 -0.68
C PRO A 242 9.12 13.48 -0.23
N ILE A 243 10.07 13.33 -1.18
CA ILE A 243 11.50 13.29 -0.89
C ILE A 243 12.02 14.57 -0.22
N ASP A 244 11.51 15.74 -0.60
CA ASP A 244 11.89 17.02 0.02
C ASP A 244 11.33 17.12 1.44
N GLY A 245 10.12 16.61 1.66
CA GLY A 245 9.51 16.52 2.99
C GLY A 245 10.33 15.65 3.94
N ILE A 246 10.75 14.46 3.47
CA ILE A 246 11.58 13.52 4.23
C ILE A 246 12.93 14.15 4.56
N ARG A 247 13.63 14.72 3.57
CA ARG A 247 14.94 15.39 3.77
C ARG A 247 14.87 16.50 4.83
N GLN A 248 13.76 17.22 4.90
CA GLN A 248 13.61 18.35 5.82
C GLN A 248 13.22 17.94 7.24
N ASN A 249 12.38 16.91 7.40
CA ASN A 249 11.72 16.64 8.68
C ASN A 249 11.79 15.18 9.15
N GLY A 250 12.19 14.25 8.28
CA GLY A 250 12.10 12.82 8.54
C GLY A 250 10.70 12.39 9.00
N HIS A 251 10.66 11.28 9.74
CA HIS A 251 9.45 10.77 10.38
C HIS A 251 9.36 11.32 11.80
N ARG A 252 8.13 11.54 12.28
CA ARG A 252 7.87 12.18 13.60
C ARG A 252 7.32 11.21 14.65
N VAL A 253 7.05 9.97 14.25
CA VAL A 253 6.52 8.89 15.09
C VAL A 253 7.27 7.61 14.74
N PRO A 254 7.34 6.61 15.64
CA PRO A 254 7.97 5.33 15.32
C PRO A 254 7.48 4.79 13.98
N PHE A 255 8.38 4.20 13.20
CA PHE A 255 8.12 3.82 11.81
C PHE A 255 8.63 2.41 11.51
N ILE A 256 7.80 1.55 10.91
CA ILE A 256 8.23 0.27 10.33
C ILE A 256 8.14 0.39 8.81
N ILE A 257 9.14 -0.11 8.11
CA ILE A 257 9.16 -0.22 6.64
C ILE A 257 9.83 -1.54 6.24
N GLY A 258 9.44 -2.13 5.11
CA GLY A 258 10.05 -3.36 4.63
C GLY A 258 9.44 -3.86 3.33
N TYR A 259 10.07 -4.89 2.78
CA TYR A 259 9.83 -5.46 1.45
C TYR A 259 9.96 -6.98 1.52
N THR A 260 9.47 -7.69 0.50
CA THR A 260 9.71 -9.13 0.32
C THR A 260 11.04 -9.37 -0.40
N ASP A 261 11.72 -10.49 -0.17
CA ASP A 261 13.06 -10.71 -0.74
C ASP A 261 13.08 -10.94 -2.27
N LEU A 262 11.91 -11.21 -2.87
CA LEU A 262 11.72 -11.41 -4.31
C LEU A 262 10.50 -10.66 -4.89
N GLU A 263 10.27 -9.40 -4.48
CA GLU A 263 9.15 -8.53 -4.95
C GLU A 263 8.88 -8.65 -6.48
N GLY A 264 9.94 -8.56 -7.29
CA GLY A 264 9.90 -8.56 -8.74
C GLY A 264 9.29 -9.81 -9.39
N ALA A 265 9.19 -10.93 -8.67
CA ALA A 265 8.79 -12.20 -9.25
C ALA A 265 7.33 -12.20 -9.70
N PHE A 266 6.46 -11.51 -8.97
CA PHE A 266 5.07 -11.30 -9.38
C PHE A 266 5.01 -10.60 -10.74
N PHE A 267 5.80 -9.53 -10.91
CA PHE A 267 5.84 -8.72 -12.11
C PHE A 267 6.42 -9.50 -13.29
N THR A 268 7.54 -10.21 -13.09
CA THR A 268 8.13 -11.07 -14.13
C THR A 268 7.17 -12.16 -14.58
N ALA A 269 6.50 -12.86 -13.65
CA ALA A 269 5.56 -13.93 -13.99
C ALA A 269 4.37 -13.39 -14.79
N PHE A 270 3.79 -12.27 -14.36
CA PHE A 270 2.70 -11.62 -15.07
C PHE A 270 3.15 -11.11 -16.44
N GLU A 271 4.31 -10.46 -16.54
CA GLU A 271 4.88 -10.00 -17.80
C GLU A 271 5.03 -11.14 -18.80
N ASN A 272 5.68 -12.23 -18.40
CA ASN A 272 5.87 -13.41 -19.23
C ASN A 272 4.54 -14.02 -19.69
N ALA A 273 3.49 -13.98 -18.87
CA ALA A 273 2.18 -14.52 -19.20
C ALA A 273 1.43 -13.68 -20.25
N ILE A 274 1.56 -12.34 -20.21
CA ILE A 274 0.71 -11.46 -21.01
C ILE A 274 1.46 -10.57 -22.04
N ASP A 275 2.80 -10.50 -22.04
CA ASP A 275 3.60 -9.89 -23.12
C ASP A 275 5.02 -10.47 -23.16
N PRO A 276 5.29 -11.42 -24.06
CA PRO A 276 6.61 -12.01 -24.21
C PRO A 276 7.63 -11.05 -24.84
N THR A 277 7.24 -9.85 -25.28
CA THR A 277 8.11 -8.90 -25.98
C THR A 277 8.89 -7.97 -25.05
N VAL A 278 8.59 -7.95 -23.75
CA VAL A 278 9.27 -7.07 -22.76
C VAL A 278 10.79 -7.24 -22.84
N LYS A 279 11.33 -8.45 -22.66
CA LYS A 279 12.78 -8.69 -22.68
C LYS A 279 13.42 -8.31 -24.04
N PRO A 280 12.86 -8.71 -25.21
CA PRO A 280 13.30 -8.18 -26.50
C PRO A 280 13.32 -6.66 -26.62
N GLN A 281 12.31 -5.96 -26.07
CA GLN A 281 12.27 -4.50 -26.08
C GLN A 281 13.41 -3.87 -25.26
N PHE A 282 13.74 -4.45 -24.10
CA PHE A 282 14.88 -4.04 -23.28
C PHE A 282 16.23 -4.32 -23.97
N ASN A 283 16.35 -5.43 -24.69
CA ASN A 283 17.54 -5.71 -25.50
C ASN A 283 17.70 -4.70 -26.64
N ALA A 284 16.60 -4.36 -27.33
CA ALA A 284 16.61 -3.39 -28.43
C ALA A 284 16.80 -1.95 -27.95
N ASN A 285 16.36 -1.64 -26.73
CA ASN A 285 16.42 -0.30 -26.14
C ASN A 285 17.02 -0.35 -24.72
N PRO A 286 18.35 -0.56 -24.56
CA PRO A 286 18.98 -0.66 -23.25
C PRO A 286 18.76 0.54 -22.33
N HIS A 287 18.45 1.72 -22.89
CA HIS A 287 18.10 2.91 -22.10
C HIS A 287 16.91 2.67 -21.17
N LEU A 288 16.01 1.75 -21.48
CA LEU A 288 14.88 1.42 -20.60
C LEU A 288 15.32 0.89 -19.23
N LEU A 289 16.57 0.43 -19.08
CA LEU A 289 17.17 0.04 -17.80
C LEU A 289 17.57 1.22 -16.91
N VAL A 290 17.61 2.44 -17.47
CA VAL A 290 17.88 3.65 -16.71
C VAL A 290 16.60 4.02 -15.96
N PRO A 291 16.63 4.12 -14.61
CA PRO A 291 15.47 4.54 -13.85
C PRO A 291 15.00 5.92 -14.30
N PHE A 292 13.73 6.03 -14.71
CA PHE A 292 13.19 7.26 -15.28
C PHE A 292 13.34 8.45 -14.31
N PHE A 293 13.24 8.19 -13.00
CA PHE A 293 13.41 9.15 -11.92
C PHE A 293 14.86 9.60 -11.70
N TRP A 294 15.82 9.17 -12.51
CA TRP A 294 17.19 9.73 -12.50
C TRP A 294 17.38 10.86 -13.52
N ASN A 295 16.36 11.18 -14.33
CA ASN A 295 16.37 12.21 -15.36
C ASN A 295 17.62 12.17 -16.26
N VAL A 296 18.07 10.97 -16.63
CA VAL A 296 19.19 10.80 -17.56
C VAL A 296 18.64 10.67 -18.97
N PRO A 297 18.95 11.58 -19.90
CA PRO A 297 18.40 11.50 -21.25
C PRO A 297 18.92 10.28 -22.02
N ALA A 298 18.04 9.69 -22.84
CA ALA A 298 18.38 8.63 -23.77
C ALA A 298 19.51 9.06 -24.73
N GLY A 299 20.34 8.10 -25.14
CA GLY A 299 21.42 8.32 -26.12
C GLY A 299 22.68 9.02 -25.58
N THR A 300 22.67 9.45 -24.32
CA THR A 300 23.84 10.04 -23.65
C THR A 300 24.86 8.97 -23.23
N ALA A 301 26.13 9.35 -23.08
CA ALA A 301 27.18 8.46 -22.55
C ALA A 301 26.84 7.97 -21.13
N ALA A 302 26.23 8.83 -20.30
CA ALA A 302 25.74 8.47 -18.98
C ALA A 302 24.67 7.37 -19.04
N SER A 303 23.68 7.51 -19.94
CA SER A 303 22.68 6.47 -20.15
C SER A 303 23.31 5.15 -20.57
N GLN A 304 24.25 5.16 -21.52
CA GLN A 304 24.92 3.93 -21.99
C GLN A 304 25.67 3.26 -20.84
N GLN A 305 26.40 4.05 -20.05
CA GLN A 305 27.17 3.55 -18.92
C GLN A 305 26.28 2.93 -17.84
N ILE A 306 25.16 3.56 -17.49
CA ILE A 306 24.17 3.00 -16.55
C ILE A 306 23.63 1.66 -17.07
N SER A 307 23.10 1.64 -18.29
CA SER A 307 22.49 0.46 -18.88
C SER A 307 23.48 -0.71 -18.97
N SER A 308 24.70 -0.47 -19.47
CA SER A 308 25.74 -1.50 -19.54
C SER A 308 26.20 -1.96 -18.16
N SER A 309 26.26 -1.06 -17.17
CA SER A 309 26.59 -1.44 -15.79
C SER A 309 25.53 -2.35 -15.18
N PHE A 310 24.24 -2.10 -15.39
CA PHE A 310 23.18 -3.02 -14.94
C PHE A 310 23.23 -4.35 -15.69
N GLN A 311 23.41 -4.33 -17.01
CA GLN A 311 23.53 -5.55 -17.81
C GLN A 311 24.68 -6.43 -17.34
N ASN A 312 25.85 -5.84 -17.10
CA ASN A 312 27.01 -6.57 -16.61
C ASN A 312 26.82 -7.09 -15.18
N TYR A 313 26.18 -6.30 -14.32
CA TYR A 313 25.99 -6.67 -12.92
C TYR A 313 25.00 -7.83 -12.75
N TYR A 314 23.83 -7.76 -13.38
CA TYR A 314 22.77 -8.74 -13.16
C TYR A 314 22.90 -9.98 -14.04
N TRP A 315 23.29 -9.85 -15.31
CA TRP A 315 23.30 -10.98 -16.25
C TRP A 315 24.57 -11.04 -17.12
N GLN A 316 25.67 -10.44 -16.63
CA GLN A 316 27.02 -10.57 -17.21
C GLN A 316 27.10 -10.13 -18.68
N GLY A 317 26.32 -9.12 -19.06
CA GLY A 317 26.32 -8.57 -20.42
C GLY A 317 25.64 -9.45 -21.46
N ARG A 318 25.04 -10.58 -21.07
CA ARG A 318 24.24 -11.42 -21.97
C ARG A 318 22.97 -10.68 -22.42
N PRO A 319 22.44 -10.95 -23.62
CA PRO A 319 21.09 -10.51 -23.97
C PRO A 319 20.06 -11.13 -23.03
N LEU A 320 19.06 -10.36 -22.60
CA LEU A 320 17.96 -10.86 -21.77
C LEU A 320 17.12 -11.87 -22.54
N ASP A 321 16.89 -13.04 -21.96
CA ASP A 321 15.98 -14.06 -22.46
C ASP A 321 15.28 -14.78 -21.28
N SER A 322 14.48 -15.81 -21.57
CA SER A 322 13.74 -16.55 -20.53
C SER A 322 14.64 -17.34 -19.58
N SER A 323 15.90 -17.63 -19.94
CA SER A 323 16.86 -18.27 -19.04
C SER A 323 17.37 -17.34 -17.94
N LEU A 324 17.11 -16.03 -18.09
CA LEU A 324 17.50 -14.96 -17.17
C LEU A 324 16.30 -14.41 -16.37
N ASP A 325 15.22 -15.19 -16.24
CA ASP A 325 14.01 -14.76 -15.51
C ASP A 325 14.29 -14.43 -14.04
N TYR A 326 15.20 -15.16 -13.40
CA TYR A 326 15.61 -14.87 -12.03
C TYR A 326 16.39 -13.55 -11.94
N GLU A 327 17.39 -13.36 -12.78
CA GLU A 327 18.20 -12.13 -12.82
C GLU A 327 17.35 -10.91 -13.17
N TRP A 328 16.41 -11.05 -14.11
CA TRP A 328 15.42 -10.04 -14.45
C TRP A 328 14.52 -9.72 -13.25
N THR A 329 14.08 -10.73 -12.52
CA THR A 329 13.31 -10.59 -11.28
C THR A 329 14.08 -9.85 -10.19
N VAL A 330 15.37 -10.15 -10.01
CA VAL A 330 16.20 -9.48 -9.01
C VAL A 330 16.38 -7.99 -9.36
N TYR A 331 16.59 -7.66 -10.63
CA TYR A 331 16.58 -6.27 -11.12
C TYR A 331 15.21 -5.61 -10.90
N GLN A 332 14.12 -6.34 -11.20
CA GLN A 332 12.74 -6.16 -10.76
C GLN A 332 12.58 -5.51 -9.38
N THR A 333 12.92 -6.36 -8.41
CA THR A 333 12.90 -6.08 -6.97
C THR A 333 13.69 -4.83 -6.64
N ASP A 334 14.89 -4.69 -7.21
CA ASP A 334 15.77 -3.57 -6.91
C ASP A 334 15.24 -2.24 -7.46
N HIS A 335 14.78 -2.24 -8.71
CA HIS A 335 14.25 -1.04 -9.37
C HIS A 335 12.98 -0.51 -8.71
N GLN A 336 12.01 -1.40 -8.48
CA GLN A 336 10.66 -0.99 -8.09
C GLN A 336 10.49 -0.82 -6.59
N PHE A 337 11.21 -1.60 -5.78
CA PHE A 337 10.96 -1.68 -4.33
C PHE A 337 12.21 -1.40 -3.52
N LEU A 338 13.25 -2.24 -3.62
CA LEU A 338 14.35 -2.21 -2.67
C LEU A 338 15.16 -0.92 -2.76
N PHE A 339 15.53 -0.42 -3.95
CA PHE A 339 16.26 0.84 -4.05
C PHE A 339 15.49 2.06 -3.51
N PRO A 340 14.25 2.36 -3.95
CA PRO A 340 13.50 3.49 -3.41
C PRO A 340 13.16 3.33 -1.91
N MET A 341 12.97 2.09 -1.43
CA MET A 341 12.73 1.82 -0.02
C MET A 341 13.98 2.02 0.85
N ASP A 342 15.13 1.50 0.43
CA ASP A 342 16.41 1.70 1.10
C ASP A 342 16.77 3.19 1.13
N GLN A 343 16.50 3.92 0.05
CA GLN A 343 16.70 5.37 0.03
C GLN A 343 15.76 6.09 1.02
N THR A 344 14.50 5.66 1.10
CA THR A 344 13.53 6.18 2.08
C THR A 344 14.04 5.95 3.51
N VAL A 345 14.52 4.74 3.82
CA VAL A 345 15.13 4.40 5.13
C VAL A 345 16.29 5.33 5.45
N ARG A 346 17.25 5.49 4.52
CA ARG A 346 18.43 6.35 4.73
C ARG A 346 18.06 7.80 4.97
N LEU A 347 17.15 8.35 4.16
CA LEU A 347 16.74 9.75 4.29
C LEU A 347 16.03 9.99 5.63
N HIS A 348 15.15 9.08 6.04
CA HIS A 348 14.50 9.15 7.35
C HIS A 348 15.50 9.02 8.51
N ALA A 349 16.43 8.07 8.44
CA ALA A 349 17.47 7.86 9.46
C ALA A 349 18.44 9.05 9.58
N GLN A 350 18.67 9.79 8.50
CA GLN A 350 19.49 11.01 8.50
C GLN A 350 18.72 12.23 9.05
N ALA A 351 17.41 12.30 8.81
CA ALA A 351 16.60 13.48 9.14
C ALA A 351 15.84 13.37 10.48
N SER A 352 15.78 12.19 11.10
CA SER A 352 15.05 11.96 12.35
C SER A 352 15.74 10.95 13.26
N SER A 353 15.68 11.21 14.57
CA SER A 353 16.16 10.31 15.62
C SER A 353 15.07 9.41 16.20
N VAL A 354 13.84 9.48 15.67
CA VAL A 354 12.72 8.64 16.13
C VAL A 354 12.96 7.20 15.69
N PRO A 355 12.58 6.16 16.48
CA PRO A 355 12.83 4.77 16.09
C PRO A 355 12.25 4.41 14.71
N LEU A 356 13.09 3.82 13.87
CA LEU A 356 12.74 3.27 12.56
C LEU A 356 13.14 1.80 12.54
N TYR A 357 12.25 0.91 12.12
CA TYR A 357 12.51 -0.53 12.02
C TYR A 357 12.40 -0.96 10.55
N TYR A 358 13.45 -1.60 10.05
CA TYR A 358 13.50 -2.10 8.68
C TYR A 358 13.37 -3.62 8.68
N PHE A 359 12.52 -4.20 7.83
CA PHE A 359 12.47 -5.66 7.60
C PHE A 359 12.62 -6.05 6.14
N GLN A 360 13.04 -7.31 5.97
CA GLN A 360 12.92 -8.08 4.75
C GLN A 360 12.07 -9.31 5.08
N PHE A 361 10.94 -9.50 4.41
CA PHE A 361 10.15 -10.73 4.52
C PHE A 361 10.70 -11.75 3.53
N ALA A 362 11.22 -12.86 4.04
CA ALA A 362 11.95 -13.87 3.27
C ALA A 362 11.41 -15.29 3.52
N TYR A 363 10.23 -15.41 4.13
CA TYR A 363 9.63 -16.70 4.40
C TYR A 363 8.92 -17.21 3.13
N ASP A 364 9.43 -18.31 2.61
CA ASP A 364 8.86 -19.06 1.50
C ASP A 364 8.14 -20.30 2.06
N GLY A 365 6.81 -20.25 2.14
CA GLY A 365 6.01 -21.26 2.81
C GLY A 365 4.54 -21.31 2.39
N ASP A 366 3.73 -21.96 3.22
CA ASP A 366 2.39 -22.41 2.81
C ASP A 366 1.35 -21.29 2.63
N LEU A 367 1.62 -20.08 3.14
CA LEU A 367 0.74 -18.94 3.01
C LEU A 367 1.15 -17.98 1.87
N ASN A 368 2.23 -18.27 1.12
CA ASN A 368 2.65 -17.50 -0.05
C ASN A 368 1.66 -17.65 -1.22
N LEU A 369 0.57 -16.89 -1.15
CA LEU A 369 -0.60 -16.97 -2.03
C LEU A 369 -0.23 -16.75 -3.50
N TYR A 370 0.47 -15.66 -3.79
CA TYR A 370 0.71 -15.25 -5.17
C TYR A 370 1.79 -16.09 -5.83
N LYS A 371 2.78 -16.51 -5.04
CA LYS A 371 3.75 -17.52 -5.50
C LYS A 371 3.05 -18.79 -6.00
N LYS A 372 2.06 -19.30 -5.26
CA LYS A 372 1.27 -20.48 -5.64
C LYS A 372 0.37 -20.22 -6.84
N LEU A 373 -0.37 -19.11 -6.87
CA LEU A 373 -1.27 -18.76 -7.98
C LEU A 373 -0.54 -18.60 -9.33
N PHE A 374 0.68 -18.06 -9.31
CA PHE A 374 1.49 -17.85 -10.52
C PHE A 374 2.50 -18.97 -10.79
N ASN A 375 2.49 -20.04 -9.99
CA ASN A 375 3.44 -21.16 -10.09
C ASN A 375 4.92 -20.72 -10.14
N ILE A 376 5.29 -19.77 -9.28
CA ILE A 376 6.64 -19.21 -9.21
C ILE A 376 7.54 -20.16 -8.42
N LEU A 377 8.56 -20.70 -9.08
CA LEU A 377 9.43 -21.75 -8.50
C LEU A 377 10.72 -21.21 -7.87
N HIS A 378 11.08 -19.95 -8.10
CA HIS A 378 12.28 -19.35 -7.51
C HIS A 378 12.13 -19.20 -5.99
N PRO A 379 13.17 -19.48 -5.18
CA PRO A 379 13.10 -19.34 -3.73
C PRO A 379 12.90 -17.88 -3.30
N GLY A 380 12.15 -17.68 -2.23
CA GLY A 380 11.84 -16.37 -1.64
C GLY A 380 10.35 -16.02 -1.68
N ALA A 381 9.99 -14.95 -0.98
CA ALA A 381 8.65 -14.39 -0.95
C ALA A 381 8.48 -13.33 -2.05
N VAL A 382 7.37 -13.39 -2.78
CA VAL A 382 7.07 -12.44 -3.86
C VAL A 382 6.23 -11.27 -3.35
N HIS A 383 6.03 -10.24 -4.17
CA HIS A 383 5.18 -9.11 -3.80
C HIS A 383 3.83 -9.59 -3.25
N THR A 384 3.41 -9.04 -2.10
CA THR A 384 2.17 -9.32 -1.35
C THR A 384 2.05 -10.66 -0.63
N ASP A 385 3.06 -11.53 -0.70
CA ASP A 385 3.04 -12.82 0.01
C ASP A 385 3.05 -12.68 1.54
N GLU A 386 3.42 -11.53 2.09
CA GLU A 386 3.36 -11.26 3.52
C GLU A 386 1.93 -10.96 4.01
N LEU A 387 1.02 -10.55 3.13
CA LEU A 387 -0.35 -10.15 3.51
C LEU A 387 -1.16 -11.32 4.09
N PRO A 388 -1.14 -12.54 3.51
CA PRO A 388 -1.76 -13.72 4.14
C PRO A 388 -1.20 -14.07 5.52
N TYR A 389 -0.06 -13.53 5.95
CA TYR A 389 0.47 -13.74 7.31
C TYR A 389 -0.09 -12.74 8.32
N LEU A 390 -0.61 -11.60 7.84
CA LEU A 390 -1.21 -10.55 8.66
C LEU A 390 -2.75 -10.62 8.65
N PHE A 391 -3.34 -10.97 7.51
CA PHE A 391 -4.79 -11.05 7.29
C PHE A 391 -5.21 -12.48 6.93
N HIS A 392 -6.49 -12.80 7.19
CA HIS A 392 -7.11 -13.93 6.52
C HIS A 392 -7.50 -13.49 5.10
N ILE A 393 -6.94 -14.14 4.08
CA ILE A 393 -7.29 -13.88 2.69
C ILE A 393 -8.01 -15.14 2.16
N PRO A 394 -9.31 -15.07 1.85
CA PRO A 394 -10.08 -16.18 1.32
C PRO A 394 -9.57 -16.60 -0.07
N ALA A 395 -8.59 -17.51 -0.10
CA ALA A 395 -8.09 -18.08 -1.35
C ALA A 395 -8.89 -19.33 -1.72
N VAL A 396 -10.04 -19.15 -2.37
CA VAL A 396 -10.93 -20.26 -2.83
C VAL A 396 -10.19 -21.26 -3.74
N MET A 397 -9.06 -20.85 -4.32
CA MET A 397 -8.25 -21.65 -5.24
C MET A 397 -7.03 -22.33 -4.61
N LEU A 398 -6.78 -22.18 -3.30
CA LEU A 398 -5.64 -22.81 -2.63
C LEU A 398 -6.08 -23.83 -1.57
N ASP A 399 -5.25 -24.86 -1.41
CA ASP A 399 -5.42 -25.85 -0.34
C ASP A 399 -5.35 -25.16 1.04
N PRO A 400 -6.19 -25.60 2.01
CA PRO A 400 -6.09 -25.14 3.39
C PRO A 400 -4.69 -25.39 3.95
N VAL A 401 -4.14 -24.39 4.64
CA VAL A 401 -2.85 -24.54 5.32
C VAL A 401 -3.03 -25.47 6.53
N PRO A 402 -2.24 -26.56 6.67
CA PRO A 402 -2.34 -27.44 7.82
C PRO A 402 -2.02 -26.71 9.13
N ASP A 403 -2.68 -27.09 10.23
CA ASP A 403 -2.38 -26.54 11.56
C ASP A 403 -0.91 -26.73 11.97
N THR A 404 -0.28 -27.80 11.47
CA THR A 404 1.14 -28.13 11.71
C THR A 404 2.11 -27.33 10.85
N SER A 405 1.65 -26.51 9.91
CA SER A 405 2.52 -25.71 9.05
C SER A 405 3.25 -24.65 9.88
N HIS A 406 4.56 -24.51 9.62
CA HIS A 406 5.36 -23.43 10.20
C HIS A 406 4.89 -22.03 9.76
N ALA A 407 4.11 -21.95 8.67
CA ALA A 407 3.51 -20.70 8.22
C ALA A 407 2.58 -20.10 9.29
N ASN A 408 1.92 -20.93 10.11
CA ASN A 408 1.12 -20.46 11.24
C ASN A 408 2.01 -19.79 12.30
N THR A 409 3.17 -20.38 12.62
CA THR A 409 4.14 -19.77 13.54
C THR A 409 4.68 -18.44 13.01
N VAL A 410 4.98 -18.34 11.72
CA VAL A 410 5.42 -17.08 11.09
C VAL A 410 4.30 -16.04 11.11
N SER A 411 3.05 -16.45 10.88
CA SER A 411 1.87 -15.59 10.94
C SER A 411 1.67 -15.03 12.36
N ASP A 412 1.76 -15.87 13.39
CA ASP A 412 1.66 -15.46 14.79
C ASP A 412 2.76 -14.46 15.17
N ARG A 413 4.00 -14.67 14.69
CA ARG A 413 5.11 -13.73 14.89
C ARG A 413 4.84 -12.36 14.29
N ILE A 414 4.40 -12.30 13.04
CA ILE A 414 4.09 -11.05 12.33
C ILE A 414 2.95 -10.31 13.04
N VAL A 415 1.85 -11.00 13.31
CA VAL A 415 0.69 -10.43 13.99
C VAL A 415 1.07 -9.87 15.36
N ARG A 416 1.85 -10.63 16.15
CA ARG A 416 2.37 -10.18 17.46
C ARG A 416 3.27 -8.96 17.33
N MET A 417 4.23 -8.95 16.40
CA MET A 417 5.15 -7.82 16.20
C MET A 417 4.42 -6.54 15.80
N TRP A 418 3.44 -6.63 14.89
CA TRP A 418 2.64 -5.47 14.46
C TRP A 418 1.74 -4.95 15.58
N ALA A 419 1.12 -5.84 16.37
CA ALA A 419 0.33 -5.43 17.53
C ALA A 419 1.19 -4.80 18.64
N ASN A 420 2.37 -5.37 18.91
CA ASN A 420 3.34 -4.80 19.85
C ASN A 420 3.78 -3.41 19.42
N PHE A 421 4.07 -3.22 18.13
CA PHE A 421 4.42 -1.92 17.58
C PHE A 421 3.27 -0.92 17.70
N ALA A 422 2.04 -1.31 17.34
CA ALA A 422 0.88 -0.44 17.49
C ALA A 422 0.63 -0.01 18.96
N ARG A 423 0.97 -0.88 19.91
CA ARG A 423 0.81 -0.63 21.36
C ARG A 423 1.93 0.20 21.97
N THR A 424 3.17 0.01 21.51
CA THR A 424 4.37 0.50 22.24
C THR A 424 5.34 1.31 21.39
N GLY A 425 5.17 1.32 20.06
CA GLY A 425 6.15 1.85 19.12
C GLY A 425 7.39 0.96 18.91
N ASN A 426 7.43 -0.24 19.52
CA ASN A 426 8.51 -1.21 19.36
C ASN A 426 7.93 -2.60 19.02
N PRO A 427 8.36 -3.28 17.93
CA PRO A 427 7.84 -4.60 17.55
C PRO A 427 8.18 -5.73 18.54
N THR A 428 9.30 -5.60 19.25
CA THR A 428 9.84 -6.57 20.21
C THR A 428 10.21 -5.84 21.51
N PRO A 429 9.21 -5.35 22.28
CA PRO A 429 9.47 -4.52 23.47
C PRO A 429 10.05 -5.32 24.65
N SER A 430 9.85 -6.63 24.65
CA SER A 430 10.35 -7.57 25.67
C SER A 430 10.65 -8.92 25.03
N PRO A 431 11.53 -9.75 25.63
CA PRO A 431 11.77 -11.11 25.17
C PRO A 431 10.48 -11.95 25.20
N GLU A 432 10.16 -12.59 24.08
CA GLU A 432 9.03 -13.51 23.93
C GLU A 432 9.51 -14.77 23.19
N THR A 433 9.19 -15.96 23.71
CA THR A 433 9.56 -17.24 23.06
C THR A 433 9.01 -17.35 21.64
N LEU A 434 7.78 -16.87 21.40
CA LEU A 434 7.17 -16.82 20.07
C LEU A 434 8.05 -16.03 19.08
N LEU A 435 8.60 -14.91 19.55
CA LEU A 435 9.51 -14.03 18.82
C LEU A 435 10.98 -14.44 19.01
N GLN A 436 11.25 -15.68 19.41
CA GLN A 436 12.59 -16.25 19.56
C GLN A 436 13.51 -15.45 20.50
N ASN A 437 12.92 -14.69 21.42
CA ASN A 437 13.62 -13.80 22.35
C ASN A 437 14.57 -12.81 21.65
N ILE A 438 14.36 -12.53 20.37
CA ILE A 438 15.16 -11.56 19.63
C ILE A 438 14.77 -10.14 20.04
N GLN A 439 15.73 -9.23 19.91
CA GLN A 439 15.46 -7.80 19.88
C GLN A 439 15.56 -7.35 18.43
N TRP A 440 14.49 -6.77 17.88
CA TRP A 440 14.53 -6.12 16.59
C TRP A 440 15.23 -4.76 16.75
N PRO A 441 16.45 -4.59 16.20
CA PRO A 441 17.15 -3.31 16.31
C PRO A 441 16.47 -2.24 15.46
N SER A 442 16.37 -1.03 15.98
CA SER A 442 16.08 0.14 15.13
C SER A 442 17.25 0.40 14.20
N VAL A 443 16.96 0.97 13.03
CA VAL A 443 17.93 1.42 12.05
C VAL A 443 18.90 2.42 12.67
N GLU A 444 20.17 2.30 12.29
CA GLU A 444 21.25 3.17 12.75
C GLU A 444 22.07 3.69 11.56
N GLY A 445 22.61 4.89 11.73
CA GLY A 445 23.59 5.47 10.84
C GLY A 445 23.02 5.95 9.50
N PRO A 446 23.79 6.75 8.76
CA PRO A 446 23.33 7.36 7.50
C PRO A 446 23.13 6.35 6.37
N SER A 447 23.66 5.13 6.53
CA SER A 447 23.58 4.06 5.54
C SER A 447 22.40 3.10 5.76
N GLY A 448 21.49 3.40 6.71
CA GLY A 448 20.32 2.56 6.95
C GLY A 448 20.67 1.17 7.48
N GLN A 449 21.66 1.09 8.39
CA GLN A 449 22.13 -0.19 8.93
C GLN A 449 21.12 -0.77 9.90
N ARG A 450 21.13 -2.10 10.02
CA ARG A 450 20.26 -2.93 10.85
C ARG A 450 18.88 -3.16 10.26
N TYR A 451 18.50 -4.42 10.15
CA TYR A 451 17.17 -4.84 9.73
C TYR A 451 16.83 -6.19 10.36
N LEU A 452 15.56 -6.60 10.27
CA LEU A 452 15.12 -7.95 10.60
C LEU A 452 14.81 -8.72 9.32
N SER A 453 15.46 -9.86 9.11
CA SER A 453 14.95 -10.84 8.15
C SER A 453 13.90 -11.71 8.82
N ILE A 454 12.70 -11.74 8.25
CA ILE A 454 11.56 -12.53 8.71
C ILE A 454 11.44 -13.73 7.76
N GLY A 455 12.15 -14.81 8.08
CA GLY A 455 12.13 -16.07 7.33
C GLY A 455 11.49 -17.19 8.14
N HIS A 456 12.04 -18.40 7.99
CA HIS A 456 11.70 -19.51 8.90
C HIS A 456 11.99 -19.12 10.36
N ASP A 457 13.11 -18.44 10.57
CA ASP A 457 13.48 -17.79 11.84
C ASP A 457 13.53 -16.27 11.67
N LEU A 458 13.43 -15.56 12.79
CA LEU A 458 13.68 -14.14 12.92
C LEU A 458 15.20 -13.93 13.05
N ALA A 459 15.81 -13.28 12.07
CA ALA A 459 17.25 -13.05 12.02
C ALA A 459 17.56 -11.55 12.00
N PRO A 460 17.83 -10.93 13.16
CA PRO A 460 18.33 -9.56 13.22
C PRO A 460 19.70 -9.46 12.57
N SER A 461 19.92 -8.39 11.81
CA SER A 461 21.20 -8.08 11.18
C SER A 461 21.73 -6.74 11.67
N THR A 462 23.05 -6.59 11.68
CA THR A 462 23.74 -5.31 11.93
C THR A 462 24.10 -4.57 10.63
N LEU A 463 23.91 -5.21 9.48
CA LEU A 463 24.19 -4.65 8.16
C LEU A 463 22.92 -4.02 7.56
N SER A 464 23.06 -3.28 6.45
CA SER A 464 21.91 -2.95 5.60
C SER A 464 21.53 -4.17 4.74
N PRO A 465 20.27 -4.31 4.30
CA PRO A 465 19.91 -5.39 3.39
C PRO A 465 20.65 -5.26 2.06
N ASN A 466 21.07 -6.39 1.49
CA ASN A 466 21.64 -6.48 0.14
C ASN A 466 22.72 -5.41 -0.18
N PRO A 467 23.77 -5.27 0.64
CA PRO A 467 24.67 -4.12 0.58
C PRO A 467 25.39 -3.99 -0.77
N SER A 468 25.79 -5.10 -1.38
CA SER A 468 26.47 -5.09 -2.69
C SER A 468 25.55 -4.61 -3.82
N ARG A 469 24.26 -4.99 -3.79
CA ARG A 469 23.27 -4.54 -4.78
C ARG A 469 23.01 -3.05 -4.60
N MET A 470 22.72 -2.61 -3.38
CA MET A 470 22.48 -1.19 -3.11
C MET A 470 23.69 -0.31 -3.44
N ALA A 471 24.92 -0.78 -3.16
CA ALA A 471 26.13 -0.06 -3.56
C ALA A 471 26.20 0.20 -5.07
N GLN A 472 25.84 -0.80 -5.90
CA GLN A 472 25.77 -0.63 -7.35
C GLN A 472 24.82 0.50 -7.75
N TRP A 473 23.62 0.52 -7.17
CA TRP A 473 22.61 1.54 -7.46
C TRP A 473 23.02 2.94 -7.01
N TYR A 474 23.53 3.08 -5.77
CA TYR A 474 23.98 4.38 -5.26
C TYR A 474 25.19 4.92 -6.03
N ASN A 475 26.15 4.07 -6.41
CA ASN A 475 27.30 4.48 -7.20
C ASN A 475 26.87 5.02 -8.57
N LEU A 476 25.92 4.35 -9.23
CA LEU A 476 25.38 4.79 -10.51
C LEU A 476 24.58 6.09 -10.38
N GLN A 477 23.69 6.18 -9.38
CA GLN A 477 22.94 7.41 -9.12
C GLN A 477 23.87 8.60 -8.85
N GLN A 478 24.86 8.43 -7.97
CA GLN A 478 25.80 9.50 -7.62
C GLN A 478 26.64 9.96 -8.82
N SER A 479 26.99 9.03 -9.71
CA SER A 479 27.87 9.32 -10.85
C SER A 479 27.14 9.93 -12.04
N TYR A 480 25.86 9.57 -12.25
CA TYR A 480 25.19 9.80 -13.53
C TYR A 480 23.79 10.41 -13.44
N ALA A 481 23.10 10.36 -12.30
CA ALA A 481 21.74 10.89 -12.20
C ALA A 481 21.74 12.43 -12.23
N ASN A 482 20.76 13.02 -12.91
CA ASN A 482 20.56 14.46 -12.95
C ASN A 482 19.36 14.82 -12.06
N ALA A 483 19.59 15.44 -10.90
CA ALA A 483 18.51 15.78 -9.97
C ALA A 483 17.55 14.58 -9.72
N PRO A 484 18.04 13.46 -9.17
CA PRO A 484 17.23 12.25 -9.02
C PRO A 484 15.99 12.52 -8.14
N PHE A 485 14.85 11.96 -8.56
CA PHE A 485 13.51 12.12 -7.98
C PHE A 485 12.92 13.52 -8.11
N GLU A 486 13.52 14.35 -8.96
CA GLU A 486 13.02 15.65 -9.36
C GLU A 486 12.36 15.50 -10.74
N VAL A 487 11.21 14.80 -10.78
CA VAL A 487 10.42 14.55 -12.00
C VAL A 487 9.23 15.52 -12.06
#